data_AF-A0A3M1JC34-F1
#
_entry.id   AF-A0A3M1JC34-F1
#
_cell.length_a   1.000
_cell.length_b   1.000
_cell.length_c   1.000
_cell.angle_alpha   90.00
_cell.angle_beta   90.00
_cell.angle_gamma   90.00
#
_symmetry.space_group_name_H-M   'P 1'
#
loop_
_entity.id
_entity.type
_entity.pdbx_description
1 polymer ?
#
loop_
_entity_poly.entity_id
_entity_poly.type
_entity_poly.pdbx_seq_one_letter_code
_entity_poly.pdbx_strand_id
1 'polypeptide(L)'
;TVSTIFSIFTVTLVHKLSTAELALKTANAKLDQRVQERTAEFVAANQNLRAEIEMRTNIEQRLVSLLEEKKKLHKEINHRVKNNLQIVASLLNLQASMLADEKVRTILQDSQSRIRSLALIHEKLYQSGNMAQINFGEYVKDLTAYLLRVHQHRAEDISLTVDDIWLDVDTAVSLGLIINELTSNAIEHAFPGGQIGTIRVSVRKTNPQTLELVISDNGVGLPPQITPETESTLGLQLVGSLVNQLNGFLNISRKDGTSIKIGVPVEEHHHE
;
A
#
# COMPACT_ATOMS: atom_id res chain seq x y z
N THR A 1 -9.86 102.42 -16.84
CA THR A 1 -9.48 101.43 -15.82
C THR A 1 -10.28 100.14 -15.97
N VAL A 2 -11.62 100.16 -16.01
CA VAL A 2 -12.47 98.95 -16.15
C VAL A 2 -12.23 98.16 -17.46
N SER A 3 -12.15 98.85 -18.61
CA SER A 3 -11.92 98.21 -19.92
C SER A 3 -10.57 97.48 -20.02
N THR A 4 -9.51 98.06 -19.45
CA THR A 4 -8.17 97.47 -19.42
C THR A 4 -8.12 96.24 -18.52
N ILE A 5 -8.79 96.27 -17.36
CA ILE A 5 -8.90 95.12 -16.45
C ILE A 5 -9.68 93.98 -17.11
N PHE A 6 -10.78 94.28 -17.80
CA PHE A 6 -11.57 93.28 -18.53
C PHE A 6 -10.75 92.62 -19.65
N SER A 7 -9.98 93.40 -20.42
CA SER A 7 -9.13 92.87 -21.49
C SER A 7 -7.96 92.01 -20.97
N ILE A 8 -7.39 92.35 -19.80
CA ILE A 8 -6.36 91.52 -19.17
C ILE A 8 -6.98 90.22 -18.66
N PHE A 9 -8.19 90.28 -18.09
CA PHE A 9 -8.89 89.11 -17.58
C PHE A 9 -9.26 88.12 -18.69
N THR A 10 -9.75 88.61 -19.83
CA THR A 10 -10.09 87.76 -20.99
C THR A 10 -8.85 87.10 -21.60
N VAL A 11 -7.74 87.84 -21.76
CA VAL A 11 -6.47 87.27 -22.25
C VAL A 11 -5.93 86.21 -21.29
N THR A 12 -6.01 86.45 -19.98
CA THR A 12 -5.58 85.49 -18.96
C THR A 12 -6.45 84.23 -18.97
N LEU A 13 -7.76 84.37 -19.18
CA LEU A 13 -8.70 83.25 -19.26
C LEU A 13 -8.46 82.41 -20.52
N VAL A 14 -8.24 83.04 -21.68
CA VAL A 14 -7.91 82.36 -22.94
C VAL A 14 -6.57 81.63 -22.82
N HIS A 15 -5.56 82.26 -22.23
CA HIS A 15 -4.29 81.59 -21.99
C HIS A 15 -4.44 80.38 -21.04
N LYS A 16 -5.22 80.51 -19.95
CA LYS A 16 -5.50 79.40 -19.03
C LYS A 16 -6.23 78.25 -19.74
N LEU A 17 -7.23 78.55 -20.56
CA LEU A 17 -7.98 77.55 -21.34
C LEU A 17 -7.05 76.81 -22.31
N SER A 18 -6.23 77.54 -23.07
CA SER A 18 -5.26 76.95 -24.00
C SER A 18 -4.23 76.05 -23.31
N THR A 19 -3.73 76.46 -22.13
CA THR A 19 -2.82 75.61 -21.34
C THR A 19 -3.50 74.37 -20.80
N ALA A 20 -4.78 74.46 -20.41
CA ALA A 20 -5.55 73.32 -19.92
C ALA A 20 -5.85 72.33 -21.05
N GLU A 21 -6.20 72.80 -22.25
CA GLU A 21 -6.39 71.96 -23.43
C GLU A 21 -5.09 71.24 -23.83
N LEU A 22 -3.95 71.94 -23.82
CA LEU A 22 -2.66 71.33 -24.11
C LEU A 22 -2.28 70.26 -23.08
N ALA A 23 -2.52 70.55 -21.79
CA ALA A 23 -2.29 69.61 -20.68
C ALA A 23 -3.20 68.37 -20.80
N LEU A 24 -4.48 68.56 -21.15
CA LEU A 24 -5.42 67.46 -21.36
C LEU A 24 -5.00 66.60 -22.55
N LYS A 25 -4.56 67.21 -23.66
CA LYS A 25 -4.11 66.51 -24.85
C LYS A 25 -2.85 65.68 -24.59
N THR A 26 -1.90 66.21 -23.81
CA THR A 26 -0.70 65.47 -23.37
C THR A 26 -1.03 64.37 -22.37
N ALA A 27 -1.97 64.60 -21.44
CA ALA A 27 -2.43 63.57 -20.51
C ALA A 27 -3.11 62.40 -21.24
N ASN A 28 -3.99 62.68 -22.20
CA ASN A 28 -4.63 61.65 -23.03
C ASN A 28 -3.62 60.86 -23.84
N ALA A 29 -2.65 61.52 -24.49
CA ALA A 29 -1.60 60.83 -25.23
C ALA A 29 -0.76 59.90 -24.34
N LYS A 30 -0.43 60.33 -23.11
CA LYS A 30 0.25 59.48 -22.13
C LYS A 30 -0.61 58.31 -21.66
N LEU A 31 -1.91 58.53 -21.49
CA LEU A 31 -2.84 57.48 -21.10
C LEU A 31 -2.97 56.43 -22.21
N ASP A 32 -3.12 56.85 -23.46
CA ASP A 32 -3.20 55.95 -24.61
C ASP A 32 -1.93 55.11 -24.74
N GLN A 33 -0.76 55.72 -24.55
CA GLN A 33 0.52 55.00 -24.52
C GLN A 33 0.54 53.96 -23.38
N ARG A 34 0.15 54.35 -22.16
CA ARG A 34 0.10 53.46 -21.00
C ARG A 34 -0.86 52.28 -21.21
N VAL A 35 -2.01 52.53 -21.85
CA VAL A 35 -3.00 51.51 -22.19
C VAL A 35 -2.42 50.55 -23.22
N GLN A 36 -1.74 51.04 -24.25
CA GLN A 36 -1.08 50.18 -25.24
C GLN A 36 0.00 49.30 -24.61
N GLU A 37 0.88 49.87 -23.78
CA GLU A 37 1.93 49.14 -23.05
C GLU A 37 1.32 48.03 -22.18
N ARG A 38 0.33 48.36 -21.35
CA ARG A 38 -0.35 47.39 -20.48
C ARG A 38 -1.12 46.33 -21.24
N THR A 39 -1.72 46.68 -22.37
CA THR A 39 -2.43 45.72 -23.23
C THR A 39 -1.43 44.74 -23.85
N ALA A 40 -0.27 45.20 -24.31
CA ALA A 40 0.78 44.35 -24.83
C ALA A 40 1.34 43.39 -23.77
N GLU A 41 1.65 43.91 -22.56
CA GLU A 41 2.06 43.08 -21.42
C GLU A 41 1.03 42.00 -21.08
N PHE A 42 -0.26 42.38 -21.03
CA PHE A 42 -1.35 41.47 -20.72
C PHE A 42 -1.54 40.38 -21.78
N VAL A 43 -1.39 40.73 -23.05
CA VAL A 43 -1.44 39.76 -24.17
C VAL A 43 -0.28 38.78 -24.06
N ALA A 44 0.95 39.25 -23.82
CA ALA A 44 2.11 38.40 -23.63
C ALA A 44 1.96 37.47 -22.41
N ALA A 45 1.48 37.99 -21.28
CA ALA A 45 1.22 37.20 -20.08
C ALA A 45 0.13 36.13 -20.32
N ASN A 46 -0.93 36.45 -21.05
CA ASN A 46 -1.95 35.47 -21.43
C ASN A 46 -1.42 34.39 -22.36
N GLN A 47 -0.58 34.74 -23.32
CA GLN A 47 0.04 33.77 -24.22
C GLN A 47 0.93 32.79 -23.45
N ASN A 48 1.76 33.31 -22.53
CA ASN A 48 2.60 32.48 -21.66
C ASN A 48 1.76 31.57 -20.77
N LEU A 49 0.69 32.10 -20.16
CA LEU A 49 -0.20 31.31 -19.31
C LEU A 49 -0.90 30.19 -20.09
N ARG A 50 -1.33 30.47 -21.34
CA ARG A 50 -1.94 29.46 -22.21
C ARG A 50 -0.96 28.34 -22.54
N ALA A 51 0.29 28.68 -22.88
CA ALA A 51 1.33 27.70 -23.16
C ALA A 51 1.65 26.83 -21.93
N GLU A 52 1.72 27.44 -20.73
CA GLU A 52 1.91 26.72 -19.47
C GLU A 52 0.75 25.77 -19.16
N ILE A 53 -0.50 26.22 -19.36
CA ILE A 53 -1.69 25.37 -19.16
C ILE A 53 -1.64 24.19 -20.13
N GLU A 54 -1.36 24.43 -21.42
CA GLU A 54 -1.25 23.37 -22.42
C GLU A 54 -0.17 22.34 -22.06
N MET A 55 1.00 22.82 -21.63
CA MET A 55 2.09 21.97 -21.17
C MET A 55 1.67 21.12 -19.96
N ARG A 56 1.04 21.73 -18.95
CA ARG A 56 0.55 21.01 -17.76
C ARG A 56 -0.49 19.97 -18.11
N THR A 57 -1.46 20.32 -18.95
CA THR A 57 -2.50 19.38 -19.39
C THR A 57 -1.90 18.18 -20.12
N ASN A 58 -0.88 18.40 -20.97
CA ASN A 58 -0.20 17.30 -21.66
C ASN A 58 0.58 16.39 -20.69
N ILE A 59 1.29 16.97 -19.72
CA ILE A 59 1.99 16.22 -18.67
C ILE A 59 0.99 15.40 -17.84
N GLU A 60 -0.13 16.00 -17.45
CA GLU A 60 -1.17 15.33 -16.67
C GLU A 60 -1.79 14.15 -17.43
N GLN A 61 -2.14 14.35 -18.71
CA GLN A 61 -2.62 13.28 -19.58
C GLN A 61 -1.58 12.16 -19.71
N ARG A 62 -0.30 12.50 -19.85
CA ARG A 62 0.77 11.52 -19.92
C ARG A 62 0.90 10.72 -18.62
N LEU A 63 0.86 11.39 -17.46
CA LEU A 63 0.89 10.75 -16.15
C LEU A 63 -0.28 9.78 -15.96
N VAL A 64 -1.50 10.21 -16.31
CA VAL A 64 -2.69 9.36 -16.25
C VAL A 64 -2.51 8.12 -17.13
N SER A 65 -2.01 8.29 -18.37
CA SER A 65 -1.77 7.15 -19.27
C SER A 65 -0.74 6.15 -18.72
N LEU A 66 0.36 6.66 -18.13
CA LEU A 66 1.41 5.83 -17.53
C LEU A 66 0.91 5.09 -16.28
N LEU A 67 0.06 5.74 -15.47
CA LEU A 67 -0.55 5.12 -14.31
C LEU A 67 -1.46 3.96 -14.72
N GLU A 68 -2.29 4.13 -15.74
CA GLU A 68 -3.15 3.06 -16.25
C GLU A 68 -2.35 1.90 -16.85
N GLU A 69 -1.27 2.20 -17.57
CA GLU A 69 -0.35 1.16 -18.08
C GLU A 69 0.32 0.40 -16.93
N LYS A 70 0.82 1.10 -15.91
CA LYS A 70 1.43 0.50 -14.72
C LYS A 70 0.43 -0.40 -13.97
N LYS A 71 -0.82 0.03 -13.81
CA LYS A 71 -1.90 -0.77 -13.19
C LYS A 71 -2.17 -2.04 -13.98
N LYS A 72 -2.26 -1.94 -15.31
CA LYS A 72 -2.48 -3.09 -16.18
C LYS A 72 -1.33 -4.10 -16.10
N LEU A 73 -0.08 -3.63 -16.11
CA LEU A 73 1.10 -4.47 -15.95
C LEU A 73 1.11 -5.17 -14.59
N HIS A 74 0.81 -4.45 -13.50
CA HIS A 74 0.69 -5.06 -12.17
C HIS A 74 -0.35 -6.18 -12.16
N LYS A 75 -1.55 -5.92 -12.69
CA LYS A 75 -2.61 -6.92 -12.77
C LYS A 75 -2.18 -8.16 -13.55
N GLU A 76 -1.47 -7.98 -14.66
CA GLU A 76 -0.94 -9.08 -15.47
C GLU A 76 0.12 -9.90 -14.73
N ILE A 77 1.04 -9.25 -14.01
CA ILE A 77 2.03 -9.94 -13.16
C ILE A 77 1.32 -10.79 -12.12
N ASN A 78 0.32 -10.23 -11.44
CA ASN A 78 -0.43 -10.95 -10.41
C ASN A 78 -1.19 -12.16 -10.95
N HIS A 79 -1.80 -12.03 -12.14
CA HIS A 79 -2.40 -13.15 -12.84
C HIS A 79 -1.36 -14.23 -13.19
N ARG A 80 -0.16 -13.84 -13.64
CA ARG A 80 0.93 -14.78 -13.94
C ARG A 80 1.47 -15.47 -12.70
N VAL A 81 1.62 -14.76 -11.58
CA VAL A 81 2.03 -15.33 -10.30
C VAL A 81 1.01 -16.39 -9.85
N LYS A 82 -0.29 -16.07 -9.90
CA LYS A 82 -1.36 -17.05 -9.63
C LYS A 82 -1.23 -18.30 -10.52
N ASN A 83 -1.08 -18.11 -11.83
CA ASN A 83 -0.94 -19.21 -12.78
C ASN A 83 0.30 -20.07 -12.50
N ASN A 84 1.43 -19.45 -12.16
CA ASN A 84 2.66 -20.15 -11.82
C ASN A 84 2.50 -20.96 -10.53
N LEU A 85 1.91 -20.38 -9.48
CA LEU A 85 1.62 -21.10 -8.24
C LEU A 85 0.70 -22.30 -8.51
N GLN A 86 -0.30 -22.14 -9.38
CA GLN A 86 -1.22 -23.23 -9.74
C GLN A 86 -0.53 -24.36 -10.53
N ILE A 87 0.42 -24.02 -11.41
CA ILE A 87 1.24 -25.00 -12.13
C ILE A 87 2.16 -25.76 -11.15
N VAL A 88 2.84 -25.04 -10.25
CA VAL A 88 3.72 -25.67 -9.24
C VAL A 88 2.91 -26.60 -8.34
N ALA A 89 1.74 -26.17 -7.86
CA ALA A 89 0.84 -27.02 -7.08
C ALA A 89 0.39 -28.28 -7.85
N SER A 90 0.16 -28.16 -9.16
CA SER A 90 -0.24 -29.29 -10.01
C SER A 90 0.93 -30.28 -10.23
N LEU A 91 2.15 -29.78 -10.40
CA LEU A 91 3.35 -30.60 -10.53
C LEU A 91 3.66 -31.37 -9.24
N LEU A 92 3.53 -30.70 -8.08
CA LEU A 92 3.68 -31.36 -6.78
C LEU A 92 2.64 -32.46 -6.57
N ASN A 93 1.40 -32.25 -7.02
CA ASN A 93 0.35 -33.27 -6.98
C ASN A 93 0.69 -34.51 -7.80
N LEU A 94 1.17 -34.29 -9.04
CA LEU A 94 1.60 -35.37 -9.92
C LEU A 94 2.77 -36.15 -9.30
N GLN A 95 3.77 -35.45 -8.76
CA GLN A 95 4.90 -36.11 -8.07
C GLN A 95 4.45 -36.88 -6.82
N ALA A 96 3.57 -36.31 -5.99
CA ALA A 96 3.01 -36.97 -4.81
C ALA A 96 2.23 -38.25 -5.15
N SER A 97 1.51 -38.24 -6.28
CA SER A 97 0.74 -39.40 -6.73
C SER A 97 1.61 -40.59 -7.16
N MET A 98 2.84 -40.34 -7.63
CA MET A 98 3.78 -41.35 -8.14
C MET A 98 4.68 -41.95 -7.05
N LEU A 99 4.64 -41.42 -5.83
CA LEU A 99 5.49 -41.87 -4.73
C LEU A 99 4.84 -42.99 -3.92
N ALA A 100 5.64 -43.99 -3.56
CA ALA A 100 5.24 -45.12 -2.72
C ALA A 100 5.45 -44.87 -1.22
N ASP A 101 6.31 -43.91 -0.86
CA ASP A 101 6.56 -43.53 0.53
C ASP A 101 5.48 -42.55 1.01
N GLU A 102 4.63 -43.04 1.90
CA GLU A 102 3.52 -42.28 2.47
C GLU A 102 3.99 -41.01 3.19
N LYS A 103 5.18 -41.03 3.80
CA LYS A 103 5.74 -39.88 4.52
C LYS A 103 6.12 -38.75 3.55
N VAL A 104 6.68 -39.10 2.39
CA VAL A 104 7.04 -38.12 1.35
C VAL A 104 5.78 -37.60 0.65
N ARG A 105 4.78 -38.46 0.46
CA ARG A 105 3.47 -38.05 -0.08
C ARG A 105 2.78 -37.02 0.82
N THR A 106 2.76 -37.22 2.14
CA THR A 106 2.19 -36.24 3.07
C THR A 106 2.90 -34.89 2.99
N ILE A 107 4.24 -34.87 2.98
CA ILE A 107 5.04 -33.63 2.87
C ILE A 107 4.69 -32.84 1.59
N LEU A 108 4.48 -33.54 0.47
CA LEU A 108 4.11 -32.90 -0.80
C LEU A 108 2.65 -32.41 -0.81
N GLN A 109 1.74 -33.13 -0.17
CA GLN A 109 0.34 -32.69 0.01
C GLN A 109 0.25 -31.45 0.90
N ASP A 110 1.07 -31.36 1.94
CA ASP A 110 1.17 -30.18 2.79
C ASP A 110 1.74 -29.00 2.00
N SER A 111 2.77 -29.23 1.18
CA SER A 111 3.36 -28.23 0.29
C SER A 111 2.34 -27.72 -0.75
N GLN A 112 1.51 -28.62 -1.29
CA GLN A 112 0.43 -28.24 -2.21
C GLN A 112 -0.64 -27.39 -1.52
N SER A 113 -1.05 -27.78 -0.31
CA SER A 113 -2.04 -27.05 0.48
C SER A 113 -1.54 -25.63 0.81
N ARG A 114 -0.26 -25.47 1.14
CA ARG A 114 0.38 -24.15 1.31
C ARG A 114 0.28 -23.30 0.05
N ILE A 115 0.70 -23.82 -1.11
CA ILE A 115 0.65 -23.08 -2.38
C ILE A 115 -0.78 -22.70 -2.77
N ARG A 116 -1.76 -23.57 -2.52
CA ARG A 116 -3.17 -23.29 -2.80
C ARG A 116 -3.73 -22.19 -1.90
N SER A 117 -3.37 -22.20 -0.62
CA SER A 117 -3.72 -21.16 0.35
C SER A 117 -3.18 -19.81 -0.13
N LEU A 118 -1.92 -19.79 -0.54
CA LEU A 118 -1.25 -18.59 -1.08
C LEU A 118 -1.88 -18.05 -2.35
N ALA A 119 -2.24 -18.93 -3.29
CA ALA A 119 -2.90 -18.52 -4.53
C ALA A 119 -4.29 -17.89 -4.28
N LEU A 120 -5.08 -18.44 -3.35
CA LEU A 120 -6.42 -17.95 -3.01
C LEU A 120 -6.36 -16.60 -2.28
N ILE A 121 -5.43 -16.48 -1.34
CA ILE A 121 -5.11 -15.25 -0.62
C ILE A 121 -4.70 -14.15 -1.60
N HIS A 122 -3.74 -14.46 -2.47
CA HIS A 122 -3.22 -13.51 -3.44
C HIS A 122 -4.32 -13.04 -4.40
N GLU A 123 -5.23 -13.93 -4.79
CA GLU A 123 -6.40 -13.56 -5.59
C GLU A 123 -7.35 -12.60 -4.86
N LYS A 124 -7.66 -12.84 -3.58
CA LYS A 124 -8.53 -11.94 -2.79
C LYS A 124 -7.93 -10.55 -2.60
N LEU A 125 -6.63 -10.46 -2.31
CA LEU A 125 -5.92 -9.20 -2.06
C LEU A 125 -5.91 -8.28 -3.29
N TYR A 126 -5.85 -8.85 -4.49
CA TYR A 126 -5.80 -8.09 -5.75
C TYR A 126 -7.17 -7.88 -6.42
N GLN A 127 -8.25 -8.46 -5.87
CA GLN A 127 -9.63 -8.24 -6.33
C GLN A 127 -10.30 -7.03 -5.65
N SER A 128 -9.89 -6.67 -4.42
CA SER A 128 -10.31 -5.41 -3.80
C SER A 128 -9.69 -4.25 -4.58
N GLY A 129 -10.49 -3.48 -5.31
CA GLY A 129 -10.05 -2.49 -6.29
C GLY A 129 -9.13 -1.35 -5.77
N ASN A 130 -8.79 -1.33 -4.48
CA ASN A 130 -7.86 -0.37 -3.89
C ASN A 130 -6.46 -1.00 -3.80
N MET A 131 -5.67 -0.88 -4.88
CA MET A 131 -4.36 -1.55 -5.01
C MET A 131 -3.24 -0.95 -4.16
N ALA A 132 -3.51 0.10 -3.38
CA ALA A 132 -2.49 0.76 -2.57
C ALA A 132 -2.42 0.20 -1.14
N GLN A 133 -3.55 -0.22 -0.56
CA GLN A 133 -3.62 -0.63 0.84
C GLN A 133 -4.66 -1.73 1.07
N ILE A 134 -4.36 -2.59 2.03
CA ILE A 134 -5.15 -3.76 2.40
C ILE A 134 -5.60 -3.60 3.85
N ASN A 135 -6.89 -3.81 4.11
CA ASN A 135 -7.36 -4.01 5.48
C ASN A 135 -6.82 -5.35 5.98
N PHE A 136 -5.71 -5.29 6.72
CA PHE A 136 -5.01 -6.47 7.17
C PHE A 136 -5.81 -7.25 8.20
N GLY A 137 -6.66 -6.59 8.98
CA GLY A 137 -7.51 -7.25 9.96
C GLY A 137 -8.58 -8.14 9.35
N GLU A 138 -9.27 -7.66 8.30
CA GLU A 138 -10.20 -8.48 7.52
C GLU A 138 -9.47 -9.63 6.81
N TYR A 139 -8.29 -9.34 6.27
CA TYR A 139 -7.48 -10.34 5.61
C TYR A 139 -7.06 -11.50 6.53
N VAL A 140 -6.58 -11.21 7.75
CA VAL A 140 -6.19 -12.26 8.71
C VAL A 140 -7.41 -13.06 9.19
N LYS A 141 -8.58 -12.44 9.34
CA LYS A 141 -9.85 -13.15 9.63
C LYS A 141 -10.16 -14.18 8.55
N ASP A 142 -10.12 -13.76 7.29
CA ASP A 142 -10.35 -14.63 6.13
C ASP A 142 -9.34 -15.78 6.05
N LEU A 143 -8.06 -15.48 6.29
CA LEU A 143 -6.98 -16.47 6.28
C LEU A 143 -7.18 -17.53 7.36
N THR A 144 -7.37 -17.12 8.61
CA THR A 144 -7.53 -18.05 9.74
C THR A 144 -8.79 -18.90 9.61
N ALA A 145 -9.90 -18.33 9.14
CA ALA A 145 -11.12 -19.08 8.84
C ALA A 145 -10.93 -20.13 7.74
N TYR A 146 -10.16 -19.80 6.70
CA TYR A 146 -9.81 -20.75 5.64
C TYR A 146 -8.96 -21.90 6.15
N LEU A 147 -7.93 -21.62 6.95
CA LEU A 147 -7.04 -22.65 7.51
C LEU A 147 -7.79 -23.63 8.40
N LEU A 148 -8.70 -23.13 9.25
CA LEU A 148 -9.60 -23.97 10.04
C LEU A 148 -10.39 -24.96 9.18
N ARG A 149 -10.91 -24.50 8.04
CA ARG A 149 -11.71 -25.32 7.14
C ARG A 149 -10.89 -26.38 6.43
N VAL A 150 -9.66 -26.06 6.03
CA VAL A 150 -8.76 -27.01 5.33
C VAL A 150 -8.29 -28.12 6.27
N HIS A 151 -7.96 -27.78 7.51
CA HIS A 151 -7.37 -28.74 8.46
C HIS A 151 -8.40 -29.51 9.32
N GLN A 152 -9.68 -29.51 8.92
CA GLN A 152 -10.75 -30.39 9.46
C GLN A 152 -10.80 -30.50 11.00
N HIS A 153 -10.89 -29.37 11.72
CA HIS A 153 -11.23 -29.32 13.16
C HIS A 153 -10.27 -30.02 14.15
N ARG A 154 -8.97 -30.11 13.84
CA ARG A 154 -7.96 -30.58 14.83
C ARG A 154 -7.71 -29.62 16.00
N ALA A 155 -8.22 -28.39 15.92
CA ALA A 155 -8.25 -27.42 17.02
C ALA A 155 -9.72 -27.06 17.31
N GLU A 156 -10.09 -26.96 18.60
CA GLU A 156 -11.46 -26.56 18.99
C GLU A 156 -11.73 -25.10 18.66
N ASP A 157 -10.74 -24.22 18.87
CA ASP A 157 -10.93 -22.79 18.77
C ASP A 157 -9.64 -22.05 18.33
N ILE A 158 -9.78 -21.18 17.32
CA ILE A 158 -8.75 -20.20 16.98
C ILE A 158 -9.24 -18.85 17.48
N SER A 159 -8.62 -18.38 18.56
CA SER A 159 -8.85 -17.03 19.06
C SER A 159 -8.09 -16.03 18.21
N LEU A 160 -8.81 -15.07 17.63
CA LEU A 160 -8.23 -14.05 16.79
C LEU A 160 -8.39 -12.67 17.43
N THR A 161 -7.30 -11.93 17.56
CA THR A 161 -7.31 -10.53 18.00
C THR A 161 -6.53 -9.69 17.01
N VAL A 162 -7.20 -8.83 16.25
CA VAL A 162 -6.54 -7.99 15.25
C VAL A 162 -7.02 -6.56 15.38
N ASP A 163 -6.08 -5.63 15.50
CA ASP A 163 -6.34 -4.20 15.42
C ASP A 163 -6.75 -3.81 13.98
N ASP A 164 -7.45 -2.68 13.80
CA ASP A 164 -7.74 -2.14 12.47
C ASP A 164 -6.47 -1.54 11.87
N ILE A 165 -5.85 -2.31 10.96
CA ILE A 165 -4.52 -2.03 10.41
C ILE A 165 -4.61 -2.08 8.89
N TRP A 166 -4.13 -1.02 8.25
CA TRP A 166 -3.97 -0.93 6.81
C TRP A 166 -2.49 -1.04 6.46
N LEU A 167 -2.15 -1.96 5.55
CA LEU A 167 -0.79 -2.21 5.09
C LEU A 167 -0.72 -2.13 3.57
N ASP A 168 0.47 -1.83 3.04
CA ASP A 168 0.74 -2.05 1.63
C ASP A 168 0.64 -3.54 1.28
N VAL A 169 0.46 -3.82 -0.02
CA VAL A 169 0.20 -5.17 -0.51
C VAL A 169 1.37 -6.12 -0.22
N ASP A 170 2.60 -5.66 -0.40
CA ASP A 170 3.78 -6.52 -0.25
C ASP A 170 3.99 -6.93 1.21
N THR A 171 3.83 -5.98 2.14
CA THR A 171 3.87 -6.25 3.58
C THR A 171 2.73 -7.18 4.00
N ALA A 172 1.51 -6.95 3.51
CA ALA A 172 0.36 -7.80 3.82
C ALA A 172 0.54 -9.24 3.33
N VAL A 173 1.08 -9.43 2.12
CA VAL A 173 1.37 -10.76 1.56
C VAL A 173 2.43 -11.48 2.40
N SER A 174 3.54 -10.81 2.73
CA SER A 174 4.62 -11.39 3.54
C SER A 174 4.15 -11.80 4.95
N LEU A 175 3.37 -10.95 5.63
CA LEU A 175 2.80 -11.29 6.94
C LEU A 175 1.74 -12.40 6.82
N GLY A 176 0.96 -12.41 5.75
CA GLY A 176 -0.01 -13.47 5.46
C GLY A 176 0.64 -14.84 5.30
N LEU A 177 1.76 -14.90 4.56
CA LEU A 177 2.62 -16.08 4.44
C LEU A 177 3.11 -16.57 5.80
N ILE A 178 3.62 -15.66 6.62
CA ILE A 178 4.09 -15.98 7.98
C ILE A 178 2.95 -16.57 8.82
N ILE A 179 1.78 -15.93 8.83
CA ILE A 179 0.61 -16.40 9.59
C ILE A 179 0.18 -17.78 9.10
N ASN A 180 0.16 -18.00 7.78
CA ASN A 180 -0.17 -19.30 7.18
C ASN A 180 0.75 -20.40 7.71
N GLU A 181 2.06 -20.23 7.57
CA GLU A 181 3.02 -21.25 7.98
C GLU A 181 2.96 -21.53 9.49
N LEU A 182 2.93 -20.48 10.32
CA LEU A 182 2.95 -20.65 11.77
C LEU A 182 1.64 -21.23 12.30
N THR A 183 0.50 -20.84 11.72
CA THR A 183 -0.81 -21.37 12.12
C THR A 183 -0.98 -22.82 11.66
N SER A 184 -0.61 -23.15 10.42
CA SER A 184 -0.64 -24.55 9.95
C SER A 184 0.26 -25.45 10.78
N ASN A 185 1.48 -25.01 11.11
CA ASN A 185 2.38 -25.76 11.99
C ASN A 185 1.76 -26.01 13.37
N ALA A 186 1.08 -25.02 13.96
CA ALA A 186 0.38 -25.19 15.22
C ALA A 186 -0.76 -26.22 15.10
N ILE A 187 -1.58 -26.15 14.04
CA ILE A 187 -2.68 -27.11 13.83
C ILE A 187 -2.16 -28.54 13.62
N GLU A 188 -1.06 -28.70 12.89
CA GLU A 188 -0.52 -30.02 12.53
C GLU A 188 0.28 -30.67 13.65
N HIS A 189 0.98 -29.88 14.46
CA HIS A 189 2.00 -30.40 15.39
C HIS A 189 1.75 -30.10 16.87
N ALA A 190 1.01 -29.05 17.22
CA ALA A 190 0.83 -28.67 18.63
C ALA A 190 -0.06 -29.66 19.39
N PHE A 191 -0.97 -30.36 18.69
CA PHE A 191 -1.99 -31.22 19.31
C PHE A 191 -1.98 -32.66 18.77
N PRO A 192 -0.92 -33.44 19.07
CA PRO A 192 -0.81 -34.83 18.61
C PRO A 192 -1.90 -35.71 19.22
N GLY A 193 -2.33 -36.75 18.49
CA GLY A 193 -3.31 -37.73 18.99
C GLY A 193 -4.76 -37.23 19.08
N GLY A 194 -5.09 -36.12 18.39
CA GLY A 194 -6.44 -35.54 18.42
C GLY A 194 -6.73 -34.80 19.72
N GLN A 195 -5.68 -34.36 20.42
CA GLN A 195 -5.82 -33.47 21.56
C GLN A 195 -6.50 -32.17 21.11
N ILE A 196 -7.23 -31.60 22.05
CA ILE A 196 -7.95 -30.36 21.85
C ILE A 196 -7.11 -29.25 22.46
N GLY A 197 -7.00 -28.13 21.74
CA GLY A 197 -6.38 -26.93 22.27
C GLY A 197 -6.74 -25.68 21.49
N THR A 198 -6.08 -24.60 21.86
CA THR A 198 -6.37 -23.25 21.41
C THR A 198 -5.16 -22.68 20.71
N ILE A 199 -5.40 -22.12 19.54
CA ILE A 199 -4.42 -21.29 18.83
C ILE A 199 -4.87 -19.84 18.98
N ARG A 200 -3.93 -18.95 19.21
CA ARG A 200 -4.15 -17.51 19.27
C ARG A 200 -3.33 -16.83 18.21
N VAL A 201 -3.99 -16.05 17.37
CA VAL A 201 -3.36 -15.14 16.42
C VAL A 201 -3.67 -13.72 16.87
N SER A 202 -2.63 -12.93 17.14
CA SER A 202 -2.74 -11.54 17.58
C SER A 202 -1.93 -10.64 16.66
N VAL A 203 -2.56 -9.59 16.13
CA VAL A 203 -1.87 -8.57 15.34
C VAL A 203 -2.20 -7.21 15.93
N ARG A 204 -1.18 -6.49 16.40
CA ARG A 204 -1.36 -5.21 17.11
C ARG A 204 -0.32 -4.19 16.71
N LYS A 205 -0.69 -2.90 16.77
CA LYS A 205 0.31 -1.81 16.73
C LYS A 205 0.84 -1.59 18.15
N THR A 206 2.13 -1.82 18.37
CA THR A 206 2.77 -1.56 19.68
C THR A 206 3.18 -0.11 19.83
N ASN A 207 3.47 0.55 18.71
CA ASN A 207 3.69 1.99 18.58
C ASN A 207 3.37 2.40 17.11
N PRO A 208 3.37 3.70 16.76
CA PRO A 208 3.04 4.15 15.40
C PRO A 208 3.87 3.52 14.28
N GLN A 209 5.10 3.09 14.58
CA GLN A 209 6.07 2.58 13.61
C GLN A 209 6.31 1.07 13.72
N THR A 210 5.62 0.35 14.61
CA THR A 210 5.89 -1.08 14.83
C THR A 210 4.63 -1.88 14.97
N LEU A 211 4.48 -2.83 14.06
CA LEU A 211 3.49 -3.89 14.10
C LEU A 211 4.05 -5.10 14.85
N GLU A 212 3.27 -5.66 15.76
CA GLU A 212 3.57 -6.92 16.44
C GLU A 212 2.56 -7.99 15.99
N LEU A 213 3.09 -9.08 15.45
CA LEU A 213 2.37 -10.32 15.18
C LEU A 213 2.77 -11.36 16.22
N VAL A 214 1.79 -11.96 16.89
CA VAL A 214 2.00 -13.07 17.83
C VAL A 214 1.11 -14.23 17.42
N ILE A 215 1.72 -15.39 17.18
CA ILE A 215 1.01 -16.67 17.08
C ILE A 215 1.42 -17.53 18.25
N SER A 216 0.44 -18.06 18.99
CA SER A 216 0.70 -18.97 20.11
C SER A 216 -0.28 -20.13 20.16
N ASP A 217 0.19 -21.28 20.60
CA ASP A 217 -0.60 -22.46 20.93
C ASP A 217 -0.35 -22.88 22.39
N ASN A 218 -1.29 -23.62 22.97
CA ASN A 218 -1.15 -24.26 24.28
C ASN A 218 -0.86 -25.77 24.17
N GLY A 219 -0.24 -26.19 23.08
CA GLY A 219 0.03 -27.59 22.79
C GLY A 219 1.32 -28.10 23.41
N VAL A 220 1.89 -29.15 22.82
CA VAL A 220 3.11 -29.81 23.30
C VAL A 220 4.38 -28.95 23.21
N GLY A 221 4.31 -27.82 22.49
CA GLY A 221 5.42 -26.88 22.31
C GLY A 221 6.44 -27.32 21.25
N LEU A 222 7.14 -26.34 20.70
CA LEU A 222 8.20 -26.57 19.71
C LEU A 222 9.45 -27.17 20.38
N PRO A 223 10.01 -28.29 19.87
CA PRO A 223 11.24 -28.88 20.39
C PRO A 223 12.39 -27.85 20.49
N PRO A 224 13.21 -27.89 21.55
CA PRO A 224 14.26 -26.90 21.79
C PRO A 224 15.36 -26.88 20.71
N GLN A 225 15.53 -27.98 19.97
CA GLN A 225 16.48 -28.10 18.86
C GLN A 225 16.04 -27.33 17.60
N ILE A 226 14.73 -27.10 17.45
CA ILE A 226 14.17 -26.41 16.30
C ILE A 226 14.22 -24.90 16.56
N THR A 227 15.13 -24.23 15.86
CA THR A 227 15.19 -22.77 15.72
C THR A 227 15.23 -22.40 14.24
N PRO A 228 14.91 -21.14 13.87
CA PRO A 228 15.02 -20.67 12.49
C PRO A 228 16.43 -20.80 11.89
N GLU A 229 17.49 -20.84 12.72
CA GLU A 229 18.88 -20.74 12.27
C GLU A 229 19.65 -22.08 12.21
N THR A 230 19.23 -23.14 12.90
CA THR A 230 20.06 -24.36 13.06
C THR A 230 19.43 -25.66 12.56
N GLU A 231 18.18 -25.96 12.92
CA GLU A 231 17.44 -27.18 12.50
C GLU A 231 15.97 -26.87 12.19
N SER A 232 15.76 -25.81 11.40
CA SER A 232 14.44 -25.36 10.96
C SER A 232 13.84 -26.26 9.89
N THR A 233 12.54 -26.55 10.00
CA THR A 233 11.74 -27.00 8.86
C THR A 233 11.74 -25.92 7.76
N LEU A 234 11.47 -26.32 6.50
CA LEU A 234 11.39 -25.38 5.38
C LEU A 234 10.45 -24.19 5.67
N GLY A 235 9.34 -24.43 6.38
CA GLY A 235 8.40 -23.39 6.81
C GLY A 235 9.02 -22.37 7.78
N LEU A 236 9.83 -22.80 8.76
CA LEU A 236 10.52 -21.87 9.65
C LEU A 236 11.62 -21.06 8.94
N GLN A 237 12.30 -21.66 7.94
CA GLN A 237 13.28 -20.93 7.11
C GLN A 237 12.60 -19.83 6.29
N LEU A 238 11.43 -20.15 5.71
CA LEU A 238 10.62 -19.17 5.00
C LEU A 238 10.20 -18.02 5.92
N VAL A 239 9.71 -18.34 7.13
CA VAL A 239 9.35 -17.32 8.13
C VAL A 239 10.55 -16.43 8.47
N GLY A 240 11.72 -17.01 8.76
CA GLY A 240 12.93 -16.22 9.03
C GLY A 240 13.33 -15.31 7.87
N SER A 241 13.29 -15.81 6.63
CA SER A 241 13.58 -15.03 5.44
C SER A 241 12.60 -13.87 5.25
N LEU A 242 11.30 -14.10 5.44
CA LEU A 242 10.27 -13.07 5.30
C LEU A 242 10.38 -12.01 6.40
N VAL A 243 10.68 -12.41 7.63
CA VAL A 243 10.94 -11.46 8.73
C VAL A 243 12.14 -10.57 8.41
N ASN A 244 13.23 -11.14 7.87
CA ASN A 244 14.39 -10.37 7.44
C ASN A 244 14.08 -9.41 6.29
N GLN A 245 13.27 -9.85 5.31
CA GLN A 245 12.83 -9.00 4.19
C GLN A 245 12.00 -7.80 4.68
N LEU A 246 11.22 -7.99 5.75
CA LEU A 246 10.44 -6.95 6.38
C LEU A 246 11.26 -6.12 7.39
N ASN A 247 12.58 -6.32 7.47
CA ASN A 247 13.47 -5.69 8.45
C ASN A 247 12.97 -5.86 9.91
N GLY A 248 12.32 -6.99 10.19
CA GLY A 248 11.73 -7.29 11.47
C GLY A 248 12.64 -8.11 12.40
N PHE A 249 12.08 -8.50 13.54
CA PHE A 249 12.70 -9.43 14.47
C PHE A 249 11.73 -10.52 14.87
N LEU A 250 12.25 -11.70 15.23
CA LEU A 250 11.47 -12.85 15.65
C LEU A 250 11.98 -13.35 17.01
N ASN A 251 11.06 -13.71 17.90
CA ASN A 251 11.35 -14.31 19.19
C ASN A 251 10.44 -15.52 19.45
N ILE A 252 10.99 -16.59 20.03
CA ILE A 252 10.28 -17.84 20.33
C ILE A 252 10.28 -18.09 21.83
N SER A 253 9.10 -18.27 22.41
CA SER A 253 8.87 -18.72 23.78
C SER A 253 8.25 -20.12 23.81
N ARG A 254 8.66 -20.92 24.79
CA ARG A 254 8.29 -22.36 24.93
C ARG A 254 7.72 -22.71 26.32
N LYS A 255 7.19 -21.72 27.05
CA LYS A 255 6.79 -21.92 28.46
C LYS A 255 5.48 -22.69 28.64
N ASP A 256 4.50 -22.46 27.76
CA ASP A 256 3.13 -22.98 27.88
C ASP A 256 2.59 -23.35 26.49
N GLY A 257 3.30 -24.23 25.79
CA GLY A 257 3.16 -24.47 24.34
C GLY A 257 4.17 -23.64 23.55
N THR A 258 3.85 -23.28 22.30
CA THR A 258 4.73 -22.40 21.49
C THR A 258 4.15 -21.01 21.41
N SER A 259 4.98 -19.98 21.54
CA SER A 259 4.61 -18.61 21.18
C SER A 259 5.72 -17.97 20.35
N ILE A 260 5.36 -17.55 19.14
CA ILE A 260 6.25 -16.88 18.20
C ILE A 260 5.77 -15.44 18.09
N LYS A 261 6.66 -14.51 18.44
CA LYS A 261 6.44 -13.07 18.38
C LYS A 261 7.32 -12.47 17.30
N ILE A 262 6.72 -11.70 16.41
CA ILE A 262 7.37 -11.06 15.28
C ILE A 262 7.07 -9.56 15.35
N GLY A 263 8.10 -8.73 15.37
CA GLY A 263 7.98 -7.28 15.28
C GLY A 263 8.46 -6.79 13.93
N VAL A 264 7.65 -5.99 13.24
CA VAL A 264 7.93 -5.45 11.91
C VAL A 264 7.78 -3.93 11.90
N PRO A 265 8.76 -3.18 11.37
CA PRO A 265 8.60 -1.75 11.15
C PRO A 265 7.50 -1.49 10.11
N VAL A 266 6.62 -0.53 10.38
CA VAL A 266 5.55 -0.11 9.44
C VAL A 266 5.58 1.40 9.26
N GLU A 267 5.40 1.87 8.02
CA GLU A 267 5.32 3.30 7.72
C GLU A 267 3.90 3.83 7.97
N GLU A 268 3.77 4.95 8.68
CA GLU A 268 2.50 5.67 8.80
C GLU A 268 2.07 6.18 7.44
N HIS A 269 0.97 5.63 6.92
CA HIS A 269 0.22 6.27 5.85
C HIS A 269 -0.86 7.12 6.50
N HIS A 270 -0.71 8.45 6.45
CA HIS A 270 -1.76 9.37 6.84
C HIS A 270 -2.96 9.18 5.91
N HIS A 271 -4.10 8.78 6.47
CA HIS A 271 -5.39 8.92 5.80
C HIS A 271 -5.71 10.41 5.72
N GLU A 272 -5.55 11.01 4.55
CA GLU A 272 -6.24 12.26 4.16
C GLU A 272 -7.57 11.93 3.47
#